data_AF-A0A1G5BU31-F1
#
_entry.id   AF-A0A1G5BU31-F1
#
_cell.length_a   1.000
_cell.length_b   1.000
_cell.length_c   1.000
_cell.angle_alpha   90.00
_cell.angle_beta   90.00
_cell.angle_gamma   90.00
#
_symmetry.space_group_name_H-M   'P 1'
#
loop_
_entity.id
_entity.type
_entity.pdbx_description
1 polymer ?
#
loop_
_entity_poly.entity_id
_entity_poly.type
_entity_poly.pdbx_seq_one_letter_code
_entity_poly.pdbx_strand_id
1 'polypeptide(L)'
;MILNEIVGSVVQVLLFTLVPFIVWLIFARKTEKFFSWIGLKKPACENVLKLIAISAAVAVVYIAAMILVTRNLPEGVTTAGSEFAGKGGAALPAVIFYAVIRTALSEEILFRGFILKIFQRKFGFMVGNTVQAVLFGLMHGVPFGIATKSVVAFLLLTLLPGLIGWYEGWMNEKKCGGSIIPGWILHSCFNLATSILTLF
;
A
#
# COMPACT_ATOMS: atom_id res chain seq x y z
N MET A 1 2.50 8.33 -21.76
CA MET A 1 2.41 7.38 -20.63
C MET A 1 3.05 7.92 -19.37
N ILE A 2 4.35 8.23 -19.35
CA ILE A 2 5.00 8.77 -18.14
C ILE A 2 4.35 10.05 -17.61
N LEU A 3 3.95 10.98 -18.50
CA LEU A 3 3.24 12.21 -18.09
C LEU A 3 1.92 11.90 -17.38
N ASN A 4 1.16 10.92 -17.87
CA ASN A 4 -0.10 10.50 -17.24
C ASN A 4 0.16 9.91 -15.85
N GLU A 5 1.23 9.12 -15.67
CA GLU A 5 1.57 8.59 -14.36
C GLU A 5 2.08 9.65 -13.40
N ILE A 6 2.79 10.68 -13.89
CA ILE A 6 3.19 11.82 -13.06
C ILE A 6 1.96 12.60 -12.60
N VAL A 7 1.07 12.99 -13.52
CA VAL A 7 -0.16 13.71 -13.20
C VAL A 7 -1.05 12.88 -12.27
N GLY A 8 -1.24 11.60 -12.60
CA GLY A 8 -2.00 10.65 -11.79
C GLY A 8 -1.41 10.48 -10.38
N SER A 9 -0.07 10.44 -10.26
CA SER A 9 0.61 10.40 -8.96
C SER A 9 0.31 11.64 -8.12
N VAL A 10 0.44 12.83 -8.71
CA VAL A 10 0.15 14.09 -8.00
C VAL A 10 -1.31 14.13 -7.55
N VAL A 11 -2.24 13.82 -8.45
CA VAL A 11 -3.69 13.81 -8.12
C VAL A 11 -3.98 12.80 -7.02
N GLN A 12 -3.48 11.58 -7.11
CA GLN A 12 -3.73 10.53 -6.13
C GLN A 12 -3.18 10.89 -4.75
N VAL A 13 -1.93 11.38 -4.69
CA VAL A 13 -1.31 11.81 -3.43
C VAL A 13 -2.10 12.95 -2.81
N LEU A 14 -2.51 13.95 -3.60
CA LEU A 14 -3.32 15.06 -3.09
C LEU A 14 -4.66 14.57 -2.54
N LEU A 15 -5.37 13.72 -3.28
CA LEU A 15 -6.67 13.18 -2.84
C LEU A 15 -6.54 12.40 -1.52
N PHE A 16 -5.55 11.51 -1.43
CA PHE A 16 -5.38 10.63 -0.27
C PHE A 16 -4.78 11.38 0.93
N THR A 17 -4.09 12.50 0.69
CA THR A 17 -3.54 13.38 1.74
C THR A 17 -4.54 14.43 2.22
N LEU A 18 -5.52 14.82 1.38
CA LEU A 18 -6.46 15.91 1.69
C LEU A 18 -7.24 15.66 2.98
N VAL A 19 -7.83 14.47 3.13
CA VAL A 19 -8.59 14.11 4.35
C VAL A 19 -7.68 14.10 5.58
N PRO A 20 -6.52 13.39 5.60
CA PRO A 20 -5.55 13.50 6.68
C PRO A 20 -5.17 14.94 7.02
N PHE A 21 -4.94 15.78 6.01
CA PHE A 21 -4.52 17.17 6.19
C PHE A 21 -5.60 18.02 6.86
N ILE A 22 -6.87 17.90 6.42
CA ILE A 22 -8.00 18.60 7.04
C ILE A 22 -8.15 18.18 8.50
N VAL A 23 -8.11 16.87 8.80
CA VAL A 23 -8.24 16.37 10.17
C VAL A 23 -7.08 16.84 11.05
N TRP A 24 -5.84 16.80 10.54
CA TRP A 24 -4.70 17.37 11.23
C TRP A 24 -4.86 18.86 11.52
N LEU A 25 -5.34 19.63 10.54
CA LEU A 25 -5.51 21.07 10.66
C LEU A 25 -6.49 21.44 11.78
N ILE A 26 -7.56 20.65 11.95
CA ILE A 26 -8.58 20.88 12.97
C ILE A 26 -8.09 20.43 14.36
N PHE A 27 -7.50 19.24 14.46
CA PHE A 27 -7.31 18.58 15.76
C PHE A 27 -5.86 18.52 16.25
N ALA A 28 -4.86 18.60 15.37
CA ALA A 28 -3.46 18.27 15.73
C ALA A 28 -2.41 19.33 15.34
N ARG A 29 -2.78 20.36 14.57
CA ARG A 29 -1.82 21.39 14.11
C ARG A 29 -1.07 22.14 15.22
N LYS A 30 -1.69 22.24 16.40
CA LYS A 30 -1.10 22.94 17.56
C LYS A 30 -0.13 22.06 18.36
N THR A 31 -0.17 20.73 18.15
CA THR A 31 0.59 19.77 18.95
C THR A 31 1.73 19.11 18.17
N GLU A 32 1.58 18.91 16.87
CA GLU A 32 2.56 18.20 16.05
C GLU A 32 2.53 18.69 14.59
N LYS A 33 3.68 18.65 13.90
CA LYS A 33 3.78 18.95 12.46
C LYS A 33 3.12 17.85 11.63
N PHE A 34 2.52 18.22 10.49
CA PHE A 34 1.76 17.29 9.63
C PHE A 34 2.53 16.02 9.24
N PHE A 35 3.75 16.17 8.71
CA PHE A 35 4.55 15.02 8.26
C PHE A 35 4.91 14.06 9.40
N SER A 36 5.26 14.59 10.58
CA SER A 36 5.47 13.75 11.77
C SER A 36 4.20 13.04 12.21
N TRP A 37 3.06 13.76 12.15
CA TRP A 37 1.75 13.26 12.55
C TRP A 37 1.28 12.09 11.69
N ILE A 38 1.48 12.15 10.36
CA ILE A 38 1.21 11.02 9.45
C ILE A 38 2.34 9.98 9.41
N GLY A 39 3.43 10.17 10.17
CA GLY A 39 4.54 9.23 10.20
C GLY A 39 5.50 9.32 9.01
N LEU A 40 5.43 10.36 8.17
CA LEU A 40 6.45 10.66 7.18
C LEU A 40 7.66 11.32 7.86
N LYS A 41 8.40 10.50 8.62
CA LYS A 41 9.54 10.91 9.45
C LYS A 41 10.64 9.86 9.40
N LYS A 42 11.86 10.23 9.81
CA LYS A 42 13.01 9.32 9.84
C LYS A 42 12.66 8.05 10.64
N PRO A 43 12.88 6.84 10.07
CA PRO A 43 12.61 5.60 10.78
C PRO A 43 13.63 5.37 11.90
N ALA A 44 13.15 4.90 13.04
CA ALA A 44 13.97 4.44 14.16
C ALA A 44 13.70 2.95 14.35
N CYS A 45 14.34 2.12 13.51
CA CYS A 45 14.06 0.69 13.43
C CYS A 45 14.94 -0.16 14.35
N GLU A 46 14.32 -1.09 15.08
CA GLU A 46 15.01 -2.10 15.89
C GLU A 46 15.50 -3.27 15.02
N ASN A 47 16.75 -3.72 15.21
CA ASN A 47 17.29 -4.93 14.55
C ASN A 47 17.04 -4.96 13.02
N VAL A 48 17.48 -3.90 12.32
CA VAL A 48 17.20 -3.66 10.90
C VAL A 48 17.45 -4.88 10.00
N LEU A 49 18.57 -5.59 10.19
CA LEU A 49 18.88 -6.76 9.37
C LEU A 49 17.83 -7.88 9.51
N LYS A 50 17.35 -8.12 10.74
CA LYS A 50 16.30 -9.10 11.01
C LYS A 50 14.97 -8.67 10.37
N LEU A 51 14.63 -7.38 10.44
CA LEU A 51 13.43 -6.84 9.79
C LEU A 51 13.50 -6.98 8.27
N ILE A 52 14.64 -6.68 7.66
CA ILE A 52 14.84 -6.87 6.22
C ILE A 52 14.66 -8.34 5.84
N ALA A 53 15.27 -9.27 6.59
CA ALA A 53 15.12 -10.70 6.33
C ALA A 53 13.65 -11.18 6.43
N ILE A 54 12.92 -10.74 7.47
CA ILE A 54 11.50 -11.06 7.63
C ILE A 54 10.67 -10.45 6.51
N SER A 55 10.86 -9.16 6.20
CA SER A 55 10.15 -8.48 5.12
C SER A 55 10.42 -9.11 3.76
N ALA A 56 11.65 -9.55 3.49
CA ALA A 56 11.98 -10.27 2.26
C ALA A 56 11.29 -11.63 2.18
N ALA A 57 11.22 -12.39 3.28
CA ALA A 57 10.49 -13.66 3.32
C ALA A 57 8.98 -13.44 3.10
N VAL A 58 8.39 -12.46 3.78
CA VAL A 58 7.00 -12.04 3.58
C VAL A 58 6.75 -11.61 2.13
N ALA A 59 7.68 -10.87 1.54
CA ALA A 59 7.61 -10.42 0.16
C ALA A 59 7.54 -11.58 -0.83
N VAL A 60 8.43 -12.56 -0.69
CA VAL A 60 8.46 -13.74 -1.56
C VAL A 60 7.14 -14.50 -1.48
N VAL A 61 6.64 -14.75 -0.26
CA VAL A 61 5.37 -15.46 -0.05
C VAL A 61 4.20 -14.70 -0.66
N TYR A 62 4.12 -13.38 -0.43
CA TYR A 62 3.05 -12.56 -0.96
C TYR A 62 3.07 -12.47 -2.48
N ILE A 63 4.24 -12.22 -3.08
CA ILE A 63 4.38 -12.15 -4.55
C ILE A 63 4.00 -13.50 -5.16
N ALA A 64 4.48 -14.62 -4.62
CA ALA A 64 4.11 -15.95 -5.11
C ALA A 64 2.60 -16.20 -5.03
N ALA A 65 1.97 -15.85 -3.90
CA ALA A 65 0.52 -15.98 -3.72
C ALA A 65 -0.25 -15.09 -4.69
N MET A 66 0.16 -13.82 -4.87
CA MET A 66 -0.49 -12.90 -5.80
C MET A 66 -0.36 -13.36 -7.25
N ILE A 67 0.80 -13.87 -7.66
CA ILE A 67 0.99 -14.47 -8.99
C ILE A 67 0.04 -15.66 -9.18
N LEU A 68 -0.06 -16.56 -8.19
CA LEU A 68 -0.96 -17.70 -8.26
C LEU A 68 -2.42 -17.24 -8.40
N VAL A 69 -2.88 -16.29 -7.59
CA VAL A 69 -4.26 -15.79 -7.63
C VAL A 69 -4.55 -15.11 -8.96
N THR A 70 -3.67 -14.20 -9.41
CA THR A 70 -3.87 -13.42 -10.63
C THR A 70 -3.85 -14.27 -11.91
N ARG A 71 -3.01 -15.33 -11.97
CA ARG A 71 -3.00 -16.27 -13.10
C ARG A 71 -4.29 -17.09 -13.24
N ASN A 72 -5.04 -17.25 -12.16
CA ASN A 72 -6.30 -17.99 -12.15
C ASN A 72 -7.53 -17.08 -12.28
N LEU A 73 -7.34 -15.78 -12.54
CA LEU A 73 -8.45 -14.89 -12.84
C LEU A 73 -9.04 -15.21 -14.23
N PRO A 74 -10.37 -15.08 -14.41
CA PRO A 74 -10.98 -15.21 -15.73
C PRO A 74 -10.37 -14.27 -16.77
N GLU A 75 -10.36 -14.68 -18.03
CA GLU A 75 -9.92 -13.83 -19.14
C GLU A 75 -10.73 -12.52 -19.20
N GLY A 76 -10.06 -11.44 -19.56
CA GLY A 76 -10.67 -10.10 -19.64
C GLY A 76 -10.72 -9.34 -18.32
N VAL A 77 -10.38 -9.95 -17.18
CA VAL A 77 -10.24 -9.24 -15.90
C VAL A 77 -8.94 -8.45 -15.90
N THR A 78 -9.05 -7.13 -15.83
CA THR A 78 -7.88 -6.25 -15.76
C THR A 78 -7.36 -6.15 -14.34
N THR A 79 -6.04 -6.13 -14.22
CA THR A 79 -5.33 -5.81 -12.98
C THR A 79 -4.66 -4.46 -13.11
N ALA A 80 -4.18 -3.91 -11.99
CA ALA A 80 -3.55 -2.61 -11.98
C ALA A 80 -2.29 -2.53 -12.88
N GLY A 81 -1.61 -3.66 -13.11
CA GLY A 81 -0.48 -3.78 -14.04
C GLY A 81 -0.87 -3.93 -15.51
N SER A 82 -2.14 -4.21 -15.83
CA SER A 82 -2.59 -4.46 -17.21
C SER A 82 -2.36 -3.28 -18.16
N GLU A 83 -2.31 -2.05 -17.64
CA GLU A 83 -1.96 -0.87 -18.45
C GLU A 83 -0.51 -0.88 -18.95
N PHE A 84 0.38 -1.67 -18.35
CA PHE A 84 1.78 -1.78 -18.75
C PHE A 84 2.08 -3.02 -19.61
N ALA A 85 1.07 -3.86 -19.83
CA ALA A 85 1.17 -5.12 -20.57
C ALA A 85 1.82 -4.96 -21.95
N GLY A 86 2.92 -5.67 -22.21
CA GLY A 86 3.60 -5.71 -23.51
C GLY A 86 4.27 -4.41 -23.96
N LYS A 87 4.42 -3.42 -23.06
CA LYS A 87 5.03 -2.12 -23.40
C LYS A 87 6.56 -2.10 -23.33
N GLY A 88 7.17 -3.18 -22.86
CA GLY A 88 8.63 -3.36 -22.79
C GLY A 88 9.34 -2.37 -21.86
N GLY A 89 10.68 -2.35 -21.92
CA GLY A 89 11.51 -1.57 -20.99
C GLY A 89 11.29 -0.06 -21.03
N ALA A 90 10.80 0.50 -22.14
CA ALA A 90 10.50 1.93 -22.27
C ALA A 90 9.40 2.41 -21.28
N ALA A 91 8.59 1.48 -20.77
CA ALA A 91 7.54 1.77 -19.80
C ALA A 91 8.04 1.86 -18.34
N LEU A 92 9.27 1.44 -18.06
CA LEU A 92 9.80 1.33 -16.71
C LEU A 92 9.71 2.65 -15.89
N PRO A 93 10.03 3.83 -16.45
CA PRO A 93 9.85 5.08 -15.71
C PRO A 93 8.40 5.32 -15.27
N ALA A 94 7.43 5.00 -16.13
CA ALA A 94 6.02 5.13 -15.79
C ALA A 94 5.61 4.15 -14.69
N VAL A 95 6.07 2.90 -14.77
CA VAL A 95 5.87 1.87 -13.72
C VAL A 95 6.41 2.34 -12.38
N ILE A 96 7.58 3.00 -12.34
CA ILE A 96 8.16 3.52 -11.09
C ILE A 96 7.26 4.61 -10.48
N PHE A 97 6.81 5.59 -11.25
CA PHE A 97 5.90 6.62 -10.75
C PHE A 97 4.58 6.01 -10.24
N TYR A 98 4.01 5.11 -11.02
CA TYR A 98 2.80 4.38 -10.68
C TYR A 98 2.95 3.58 -9.36
N ALA A 99 3.99 2.74 -9.28
CA ALA A 99 4.17 1.79 -8.19
C ALA A 99 4.62 2.46 -6.88
N VAL A 100 5.52 3.44 -6.98
CA VAL A 100 6.15 4.05 -5.80
C VAL A 100 5.32 5.24 -5.29
N ILE A 101 4.84 6.10 -6.18
CA ILE A 101 4.24 7.38 -5.79
C ILE A 101 2.72 7.30 -5.88
N ARG A 102 2.17 6.97 -7.05
CA ARG A 102 0.71 6.98 -7.25
C ARG A 102 0.02 6.04 -6.27
N THR A 103 0.44 4.77 -6.24
CA THR A 103 -0.19 3.75 -5.40
C THR A 103 0.43 3.72 -4.00
N ALA A 104 1.66 3.22 -3.87
CA ALA A 104 2.24 2.91 -2.55
C ALA A 104 2.29 4.12 -1.61
N LEU A 105 2.81 5.28 -2.04
CA LEU A 105 2.89 6.46 -1.17
C LEU A 105 1.50 6.95 -0.74
N SER A 106 0.58 7.13 -1.71
CA SER A 106 -0.78 7.61 -1.42
C SER A 106 -1.50 6.70 -0.43
N GLU A 107 -1.44 5.39 -0.67
CA GLU A 107 -2.07 4.38 0.18
C GLU A 107 -1.41 4.32 1.57
N GLU A 108 -0.08 4.38 1.67
CA GLU A 108 0.58 4.44 2.97
C GLU A 108 0.21 5.68 3.77
N ILE A 109 0.07 6.84 3.13
CA ILE A 109 -0.40 8.07 3.79
C ILE A 109 -1.80 7.87 4.37
N LEU A 110 -2.72 7.32 3.57
CA LEU A 110 -4.12 7.16 3.98
C LEU A 110 -4.30 6.06 5.04
N PHE A 111 -3.76 4.87 4.81
CA PHE A 111 -4.04 3.70 5.65
C PHE A 111 -3.16 3.65 6.89
N ARG A 112 -1.83 3.75 6.74
CA ARG A 112 -0.88 3.63 7.85
C ARG A 112 -0.60 4.99 8.50
N GLY A 113 -0.53 6.04 7.70
CA GLY A 113 -0.29 7.40 8.16
C GLY A 113 -1.49 8.05 8.83
N PHE A 114 -2.71 7.69 8.43
CA PHE A 114 -3.92 8.34 8.94
C PHE A 114 -4.87 7.37 9.65
N ILE A 115 -5.52 6.44 8.93
CA ILE A 115 -6.56 5.56 9.51
C ILE A 115 -6.01 4.79 10.71
N LEU A 116 -4.87 4.10 10.55
CA LEU A 116 -4.22 3.36 11.64
C LEU A 116 -4.04 4.26 12.86
N LYS A 117 -3.40 5.42 12.69
CA LYS A 117 -3.03 6.30 13.80
C LYS A 117 -4.24 6.90 14.51
N ILE A 118 -5.32 7.24 13.79
CA ILE A 118 -6.55 7.74 14.40
C ILE A 118 -7.18 6.68 15.30
N PHE A 119 -7.38 5.46 14.79
CA PHE A 119 -7.97 4.38 15.58
C PHE A 119 -7.03 3.90 16.69
N GLN A 120 -5.72 3.87 16.45
CA GLN A 120 -4.73 3.51 17.47
C GLN A 120 -4.75 4.47 18.66
N ARG A 121 -4.87 5.79 18.43
CA ARG A 121 -4.91 6.78 19.51
C ARG A 121 -6.13 6.58 20.42
N LYS A 122 -7.26 6.13 19.86
CA LYS A 122 -8.52 5.99 20.59
C LYS A 122 -8.73 4.60 21.20
N PHE A 123 -8.30 3.55 20.50
CA PHE A 123 -8.64 2.15 20.81
C PHE A 123 -7.42 1.23 20.93
N GLY A 124 -6.20 1.76 20.80
CA GLY A 124 -4.97 0.99 20.86
C GLY A 124 -4.55 0.38 19.51
N PHE A 125 -3.28 -0.02 19.44
CA PHE A 125 -2.64 -0.48 18.21
C PHE A 125 -3.37 -1.64 17.53
N MET A 126 -3.77 -2.67 18.28
CA MET A 126 -4.38 -3.87 17.69
C MET A 126 -5.66 -3.52 16.91
N VAL A 127 -6.52 -2.67 17.49
CA VAL A 127 -7.74 -2.21 16.82
C VAL A 127 -7.40 -1.34 15.62
N GLY A 128 -6.52 -0.34 15.78
CA GLY A 128 -6.15 0.55 14.68
C GLY A 128 -5.52 -0.18 13.50
N ASN A 129 -4.61 -1.12 13.78
CA ASN A 129 -3.94 -1.90 12.74
C ASN A 129 -4.88 -2.90 12.06
N THR A 130 -5.85 -3.45 12.79
CA THR A 130 -6.84 -4.36 12.19
C THR A 130 -7.84 -3.58 11.32
N VAL A 131 -8.34 -2.44 11.79
CA VAL A 131 -9.28 -1.60 11.03
C VAL A 131 -8.66 -1.15 9.70
N GLN A 132 -7.45 -0.59 9.73
CA GLN A 132 -6.80 -0.14 8.49
C GLN A 132 -6.55 -1.31 7.54
N ALA A 133 -6.12 -2.47 8.04
CA ALA A 133 -5.82 -3.65 7.23
C ALA A 133 -7.06 -4.22 6.56
N VAL A 134 -8.20 -4.28 7.28
CA VAL A 134 -9.49 -4.71 6.72
C VAL A 134 -9.93 -3.74 5.62
N LEU A 135 -9.88 -2.43 5.86
CA LEU A 135 -10.27 -1.44 4.86
C LEU A 135 -9.35 -1.48 3.63
N PHE A 136 -8.05 -1.66 3.85
CA PHE A 136 -7.05 -1.80 2.79
C PHE A 136 -7.32 -3.05 1.93
N GLY A 137 -7.57 -4.19 2.57
CA GLY A 137 -7.96 -5.42 1.87
C GLY A 137 -9.26 -5.28 1.10
N LEU A 138 -10.29 -4.66 1.69
CA LEU A 138 -11.57 -4.45 1.01
C LEU A 138 -11.42 -3.56 -0.23
N MET A 139 -10.61 -2.49 -0.14
CA MET A 139 -10.31 -1.62 -1.28
C MET A 139 -9.73 -2.40 -2.47
N HIS A 140 -8.98 -3.47 -2.19
CA HIS A 140 -8.39 -4.32 -3.23
C HIS A 140 -9.33 -5.42 -3.72
N GLY A 141 -10.00 -6.15 -2.83
CA GLY A 141 -10.77 -7.34 -3.22
C GLY A 141 -12.18 -7.04 -3.74
N VAL A 142 -12.84 -5.97 -3.29
CA VAL A 142 -14.21 -5.62 -3.74
C VAL A 142 -14.29 -5.47 -5.27
N PRO A 143 -13.39 -4.72 -5.95
CA PRO A 143 -13.39 -4.63 -7.41
C PRO A 143 -13.35 -5.99 -8.11
N PHE A 144 -12.52 -6.92 -7.63
CA PHE A 144 -12.41 -8.25 -8.23
C PHE A 144 -13.61 -9.12 -7.92
N GLY A 145 -14.19 -9.03 -6.73
CA GLY A 145 -15.45 -9.71 -6.40
C GLY A 145 -16.58 -9.32 -7.36
N ILE A 146 -16.68 -8.04 -7.68
CA ILE A 146 -17.66 -7.51 -8.64
C ILE A 146 -17.33 -7.97 -10.06
N ALA A 147 -16.09 -7.76 -10.52
CA ALA A 147 -15.68 -8.05 -11.89
C ALA A 147 -15.76 -9.54 -12.25
N THR A 148 -15.41 -10.41 -11.30
CA THR A 148 -15.39 -11.87 -11.50
C THR A 148 -16.68 -12.57 -11.11
N LYS A 149 -17.56 -11.90 -10.34
CA LYS A 149 -18.70 -12.51 -9.61
C LYS A 149 -18.28 -13.71 -8.74
N SER A 150 -17.01 -13.77 -8.33
CA SER A 150 -16.44 -14.88 -7.55
C SER A 150 -16.18 -14.45 -6.10
N VAL A 151 -16.84 -15.14 -5.17
CA VAL A 151 -16.58 -14.99 -3.73
C VAL A 151 -15.13 -15.39 -3.40
N VAL A 152 -14.58 -16.38 -4.09
CA VAL A 152 -13.19 -16.82 -3.86
C VAL A 152 -12.21 -15.73 -4.28
N ALA A 153 -12.39 -15.11 -5.45
CA ALA A 153 -11.54 -14.02 -5.90
C ALA A 153 -11.63 -12.81 -4.95
N PHE A 154 -12.85 -12.44 -4.53
CA PHE A 154 -13.08 -11.42 -3.51
C PHE A 154 -12.30 -11.70 -2.22
N LEU A 155 -12.47 -12.89 -1.63
CA LEU A 155 -11.85 -13.24 -0.37
C LEU A 155 -10.33 -13.25 -0.47
N LEU A 156 -9.75 -13.88 -1.49
CA LEU A 156 -8.30 -13.97 -1.65
C LEU A 156 -7.66 -12.58 -1.90
N LEU A 157 -8.27 -11.76 -2.76
CA LEU A 157 -7.77 -10.43 -3.10
C LEU A 157 -8.12 -9.37 -2.04
N THR A 158 -8.95 -9.71 -1.05
CA THR A 158 -9.07 -8.93 0.19
C THR A 158 -8.09 -9.38 1.26
N LEU A 159 -7.97 -10.69 1.49
CA LEU A 159 -7.14 -11.23 2.56
C LEU A 159 -5.64 -10.99 2.30
N LEU A 160 -5.15 -11.22 1.08
CA LEU A 160 -3.73 -11.08 0.79
C LEU A 160 -3.23 -9.64 1.00
N PRO A 161 -3.82 -8.58 0.41
CA PRO A 161 -3.40 -7.21 0.66
C PRO A 161 -3.65 -6.80 2.11
N GLY A 162 -4.76 -7.25 2.72
CA GLY A 162 -5.06 -6.97 4.13
C GLY A 162 -4.01 -7.51 5.09
N LEU A 163 -3.55 -8.75 4.89
CA LEU A 163 -2.49 -9.36 5.72
C LEU A 163 -1.16 -8.61 5.58
N ILE A 164 -0.80 -8.22 4.36
CA ILE A 164 0.37 -7.37 4.12
C ILE A 164 0.21 -6.02 4.79
N GLY A 165 -0.95 -5.39 4.67
CA GLY A 165 -1.17 -4.10 5.30
C GLY A 165 -1.15 -4.16 6.81
N TRP A 166 -1.61 -5.26 7.39
CA TRP A 166 -1.47 -5.52 8.81
C TRP A 166 0.01 -5.65 9.21
N TYR A 167 0.81 -6.40 8.44
CA TYR A 167 2.25 -6.55 8.68
C TYR A 167 2.98 -5.20 8.58
N GLU A 168 2.70 -4.40 7.55
CA GLU A 168 3.32 -3.09 7.37
C GLU A 168 2.97 -2.12 8.49
N GLY A 169 1.71 -2.10 8.94
CA GLY A 169 1.30 -1.30 10.09
C GLY A 169 1.99 -1.73 11.39
N TRP A 170 2.16 -3.04 11.60
CA TRP A 170 2.97 -3.56 12.72
C TRP A 170 4.43 -3.15 12.63
N MET A 171 5.06 -3.32 11.46
CA MET A 171 6.45 -2.95 11.24
C MET A 171 6.67 -1.45 11.50
N ASN A 172 5.81 -0.60 10.94
CA ASN A 172 5.87 0.84 11.09
C ASN A 172 5.75 1.26 12.56
N GLU A 173 4.68 0.83 13.26
CA GLU A 173 4.38 1.29 14.61
C GLU A 173 5.19 0.61 15.72
N LYS A 174 5.44 -0.70 15.59
CA LYS A 174 6.07 -1.50 16.64
C LYS A 174 7.54 -1.73 16.44
N LYS A 175 8.05 -1.53 15.22
CA LYS A 175 9.46 -1.79 14.92
C LYS A 175 10.21 -0.58 14.43
N CYS A 176 9.56 0.45 13.90
CA CYS A 176 10.21 1.58 13.25
C CYS A 176 9.74 2.96 13.73
N GLY A 177 9.29 3.06 14.98
CA GLY A 177 8.98 4.35 15.63
C GLY A 177 7.78 5.11 15.04
N GLY A 178 6.86 4.38 14.38
CA GLY A 178 5.69 4.94 13.70
C GLY A 178 6.01 5.65 12.39
N SER A 179 7.20 5.41 11.81
CA SER A 179 7.53 5.87 10.46
C SER A 179 6.84 5.00 9.41
N ILE A 180 6.20 5.61 8.41
CA ILE A 180 5.61 4.87 7.28
C ILE A 180 6.63 4.53 6.18
N ILE A 181 7.85 5.06 6.25
CA ILE A 181 8.87 4.88 5.21
C ILE A 181 9.22 3.39 4.98
N PRO A 182 9.42 2.55 6.01
CA PRO A 182 9.71 1.13 5.81
C PRO A 182 8.55 0.39 5.11
N GLY A 183 7.31 0.63 5.54
CA GLY A 183 6.11 0.10 4.88
C GLY A 183 6.00 0.57 3.44
N TRP A 184 6.22 1.86 3.19
CA TRP A 184 6.21 2.43 1.85
C TRP A 184 7.24 1.79 0.91
N ILE A 185 8.46 1.54 1.39
CA ILE A 185 9.48 0.85 0.61
C ILE A 185 9.02 -0.58 0.28
N LEU A 186 8.53 -1.32 1.28
CA LEU A 186 8.09 -2.71 1.10
C LEU A 186 6.91 -2.81 0.13
N HIS A 187 5.89 -1.96 0.31
CA HIS A 187 4.74 -1.85 -0.59
C HIS A 187 5.18 -1.50 -2.01
N SER A 188 6.09 -0.53 -2.17
CA SER A 188 6.65 -0.17 -3.47
C SER A 188 7.34 -1.35 -4.15
N CYS A 189 8.07 -2.19 -3.39
CA CYS A 189 8.67 -3.41 -3.92
C CYS A 189 7.64 -4.40 -4.46
N PHE A 190 6.49 -4.56 -3.79
CA PHE A 190 5.41 -5.41 -4.30
C PHE A 190 4.86 -4.88 -5.62
N ASN A 191 4.52 -3.59 -5.66
CA ASN A 191 3.90 -2.97 -6.84
C ASN A 191 4.87 -2.95 -8.03
N LEU A 192 6.16 -2.73 -7.78
CA LEU A 192 7.21 -2.83 -8.80
C LEU A 192 7.34 -4.26 -9.30
N ALA A 193 7.44 -5.26 -8.41
CA ALA A 193 7.58 -6.66 -8.80
C ALA A 193 6.42 -7.10 -9.70
N THR A 194 5.17 -6.84 -9.29
CA THR A 194 4.00 -7.25 -10.07
C THR A 194 3.88 -6.48 -11.38
N SER A 195 4.18 -5.17 -11.41
CA SER A 195 4.08 -4.36 -12.63
C SER A 195 5.19 -4.66 -13.63
N ILE A 196 6.41 -4.93 -13.16
CA ILE A 196 7.53 -5.31 -14.03
C ILE A 196 7.26 -6.66 -14.69
N LEU A 197 6.67 -7.62 -13.97
CA LEU A 197 6.28 -8.90 -14.54
C LEU A 197 5.26 -8.78 -15.68
N THR A 198 4.46 -7.71 -15.71
CA THR A 198 3.52 -7.45 -16.80
C THR A 198 4.15 -6.75 -18.00
N LEU A 199 5.36 -6.22 -17.92
CA LEU A 199 5.95 -5.44 -19.02
C LEU A 199 6.18 -6.21 -20.31
N PHE A 200 6.31 -7.53 -20.24
CA PHE A 200 6.69 -8.44 -21.31
C PHE A 200 5.66 -9.54 -21.48
#